data_AF-A0A7X9JNU3-F1
#
_entry.id   AF-A0A7X9JNU3-F1
#
_cell.length_a   1.000
_cell.length_b   1.000
_cell.length_c   1.000
_cell.angle_alpha   90.00
_cell.angle_beta   90.00
_cell.angle_gamma   90.00
#
_symmetry.space_group_name_H-M   'P 1'
#
loop_
_entity.id
_entity.type
_entity.pdbx_description
1 polymer ?
#
loop_
_entity_poly.entity_id
_entity_poly.type
_entity_poly.pdbx_seq_one_letter_code
_entity_poly.pdbx_strand_id
1 'polypeptide(L)'
;NAKYSSDDNYLCGHNGKEFDFPYIARRALIHRLKLPKILDTAGCKPWEVRHLDTMELWRFGDYKNYTSLNLLSAIFDIPSPKDDISGKDVYKVYYQEKDLERIATYCQKDVVTLIRVYMRYRGDEMITDDKIEFIK
;
A
#
# COMPACT_ATOMS: atom_id res chain seq x y z
N ASN A 1 -7.76 15.61 -10.07
CA ASN A 1 -6.84 14.46 -10.05
C ASN A 1 -7.43 13.30 -10.85
N ALA A 2 -7.53 13.42 -12.18
CA ALA A 2 -8.19 12.45 -13.06
C ALA A 2 -7.23 11.42 -13.70
N LYS A 3 -5.92 11.59 -13.50
CA LYS A 3 -4.85 10.88 -14.23
C LYS A 3 -4.79 9.38 -13.92
N TYR A 4 -5.27 8.96 -12.75
CA TYR A 4 -5.19 7.56 -12.27
C TYR A 4 -6.58 6.93 -12.07
N SER A 5 -7.62 7.52 -12.65
CA SER A 5 -9.01 7.04 -12.52
C SER A 5 -9.53 6.32 -13.76
N SER A 6 -8.64 6.05 -14.74
CA SER A 6 -9.02 5.26 -15.92
C SER A 6 -9.28 3.81 -15.56
N ASP A 7 -9.94 3.10 -16.48
CA ASP A 7 -10.31 1.72 -16.30
C ASP A 7 -9.13 0.72 -16.39
N ASP A 8 -7.92 1.22 -16.63
CA ASP A 8 -6.71 0.41 -16.77
C ASP A 8 -5.82 0.45 -15.52
N ASN A 9 -6.22 1.18 -14.48
CA ASN A 9 -5.43 1.31 -13.26
C ASN A 9 -5.92 0.36 -12.16
N TYR A 10 -4.96 -0.23 -11.44
CA TYR A 10 -5.19 -1.00 -10.22
C TYR A 10 -4.70 -0.21 -9.01
N LEU A 11 -5.45 -0.29 -7.91
CA LEU A 11 -4.99 0.18 -6.61
C LEU A 11 -4.25 -0.95 -5.91
N CYS A 12 -2.94 -0.80 -5.74
CA CYS A 12 -2.10 -1.81 -5.12
C CYS A 12 -1.81 -1.48 -3.65
N GLY A 13 -1.80 -2.50 -2.79
CA GLY A 13 -1.48 -2.40 -1.38
C GLY A 13 -0.91 -3.69 -0.80
N HIS A 14 -0.52 -3.63 0.46
CA HIS A 14 -0.20 -4.81 1.28
C HIS A 14 -1.16 -4.84 2.45
N ASN A 15 -2.07 -5.82 2.50
CA ASN A 15 -3.20 -5.84 3.43
C ASN A 15 -4.18 -4.66 3.23
N GLY A 16 -4.19 -4.07 2.04
CA GLY A 16 -5.04 -2.93 1.70
C GLY A 16 -6.53 -3.29 1.64
N LYS A 17 -6.87 -4.52 1.21
CA LYS A 17 -8.27 -4.98 1.16
C LYS A 17 -8.89 -5.15 2.54
N GLU A 18 -8.10 -5.53 3.55
CA GLU A 18 -8.59 -5.70 4.92
C GLU A 18 -8.47 -4.42 5.76
N PHE A 19 -7.59 -3.48 5.38
CA PHE A 19 -7.33 -2.27 6.16
C PHE A 19 -7.46 -0.95 5.38
N ASP A 20 -6.48 -0.61 4.52
CA ASP A 20 -6.34 0.73 3.95
C ASP A 20 -7.56 1.16 3.12
N PHE A 21 -8.01 0.32 2.18
CA PHE A 21 -9.08 0.68 1.25
C PHE A 21 -10.42 0.86 1.98
N PRO A 22 -10.86 -0.08 2.86
CA PRO A 22 -12.06 0.13 3.67
C PRO A 22 -11.94 1.31 4.64
N TYR A 23 -10.76 1.58 5.19
CA TYR A 23 -10.55 2.72 6.08
C TYR A 23 -10.73 4.04 5.33
N ILE A 24 -10.05 4.22 4.19
CA ILE A 24 -10.13 5.43 3.35
C ILE A 24 -11.57 5.64 2.86
N ALA A 25 -12.23 4.59 2.36
CA ALA A 25 -13.61 4.66 1.87
C ALA A 25 -14.57 5.16 2.97
N ARG A 26 -14.50 4.58 4.18
CA ARG A 26 -15.32 5.00 5.32
C ARG A 26 -15.01 6.43 5.75
N ARG A 27 -13.74 6.84 5.77
CA ARG A 27 -13.35 8.22 6.10
C ARG A 27 -13.86 9.22 5.07
N ALA A 28 -13.84 8.88 3.79
CA ALA A 28 -14.42 9.73 2.73
C ALA A 28 -15.92 9.95 2.97
N LEU A 29 -16.67 8.88 3.28
CA LEU A 29 -18.11 8.97 3.58
C LEU A 29 -18.40 9.82 4.83
N ILE A 30 -17.64 9.62 5.92
CA ILE A 30 -17.77 10.41 7.16
C ILE A 30 -17.60 11.92 6.86
N HIS A 31 -16.65 12.26 6.00
CA HIS A 31 -16.36 13.64 5.59
C HIS A 31 -17.23 14.13 4.42
N ARG A 32 -18.27 13.36 4.02
CA ARG A 32 -19.20 13.70 2.93
C ARG A 32 -18.50 13.93 1.59
N LEU A 33 -17.35 13.28 1.37
CA LEU A 33 -16.65 13.28 0.10
C LEU A 33 -17.28 12.25 -0.84
N LYS A 34 -17.29 12.56 -2.14
CA LYS A 34 -17.68 11.58 -3.16
C LYS A 34 -16.70 10.42 -3.12
N LEU A 35 -17.21 9.19 -2.95
CA LEU A 35 -16.38 8.00 -2.95
C LEU A 35 -15.76 7.80 -4.35
N PRO A 36 -14.44 7.66 -4.48
CA PRO A 36 -13.79 7.34 -5.75
C PRO A 36 -14.27 5.99 -6.29
N LYS A 37 -14.50 5.88 -7.61
CA LYS A 37 -14.94 4.62 -8.28
C LYS A 37 -14.06 3.43 -7.90
N ILE A 38 -12.74 3.64 -7.78
CA ILE A 38 -11.80 2.57 -7.42
C ILE A 38 -11.99 2.05 -5.99
N LEU A 39 -12.62 2.81 -5.09
CA LEU A 39 -12.93 2.41 -3.70
C LEU A 39 -14.40 2.00 -3.53
N ASP A 40 -15.25 2.22 -4.53
CA ASP A 40 -16.67 1.87 -4.52
C ASP A 40 -16.87 0.46 -5.09
N THR A 41 -16.71 -0.54 -4.23
CA THR A 41 -16.72 -1.97 -4.62
C THR A 41 -18.01 -2.69 -4.22
N ALA A 42 -19.01 -1.99 -3.70
CA ALA A 42 -20.24 -2.61 -3.24
C ALA A 42 -21.03 -3.20 -4.42
N GLY A 43 -21.34 -4.50 -4.37
CA GLY A 43 -22.04 -5.20 -5.44
C GLY A 43 -21.19 -5.55 -6.66
N CYS A 44 -19.90 -5.17 -6.68
CA CYS A 44 -18.96 -5.62 -7.70
C CYS A 44 -18.69 -7.12 -7.57
N LYS A 45 -18.59 -7.80 -8.71
CA LYS A 45 -18.09 -9.18 -8.77
C LYS A 45 -16.59 -9.19 -8.46
N PRO A 46 -16.03 -10.30 -7.96
CA PRO A 46 -14.61 -10.36 -7.59
C PRO A 46 -13.64 -9.91 -8.70
N TRP A 47 -13.95 -10.20 -9.96
CA TRP A 47 -13.12 -9.81 -11.12
C TRP A 47 -13.33 -8.36 -11.59
N GLU A 48 -14.34 -7.66 -11.08
CA GLU A 48 -14.58 -6.24 -11.36
C GLU A 48 -13.80 -5.34 -10.40
N VAL A 49 -13.35 -5.89 -9.26
CA VAL A 49 -12.60 -5.15 -8.23
C VAL A 49 -11.16 -4.96 -8.67
N ARG A 50 -10.76 -3.71 -8.92
CA ARG A 50 -9.38 -3.35 -9.31
C ARG A 50 -8.45 -3.09 -8.14
N HIS A 51 -8.49 -3.98 -7.15
CA HIS A 51 -7.60 -3.96 -6.00
C HIS A 51 -6.60 -5.10 -6.10
N LEU A 52 -5.32 -4.77 -6.00
CA LEU A 52 -4.22 -5.71 -6.04
C LEU A 52 -3.54 -5.75 -4.68
N ASP A 53 -3.73 -6.84 -3.93
CA ASP A 53 -3.22 -6.97 -2.57
C ASP A 53 -2.09 -7.99 -2.51
N THR A 54 -0.88 -7.53 -2.18
CA THR A 54 0.31 -8.40 -2.13
C THR A 54 0.28 -9.40 -0.98
N MET A 55 -0.47 -9.15 0.09
CA MET A 55 -0.68 -10.15 1.15
C MET A 55 -1.61 -11.26 0.64
N GLU A 56 -2.65 -10.89 -0.10
CA GLU A 56 -3.56 -11.86 -0.72
C GLU A 56 -2.84 -12.72 -1.78
N LEU A 57 -1.98 -12.11 -2.61
CA LEU A 57 -1.19 -12.84 -3.61
C LEU A 57 -0.26 -13.87 -2.96
N TRP A 58 0.34 -13.54 -1.81
CA TRP A 58 1.23 -14.45 -1.08
C TRP A 58 0.54 -15.67 -0.48
N ARG A 59 -0.76 -15.57 -0.19
CA ARG A 59 -1.41 -16.57 0.65
C ARG A 59 -1.62 -17.92 -0.04
N PHE A 60 -1.60 -17.99 -1.38
CA PHE A 60 -1.84 -19.20 -2.17
C PHE A 60 -3.06 -20.04 -1.72
N GLY A 61 -4.12 -19.37 -1.23
CA GLY A 61 -5.33 -20.00 -0.70
C GLY A 61 -5.35 -20.27 0.81
N ASP A 62 -4.27 -19.97 1.53
CA ASP A 62 -4.22 -20.02 3.00
C ASP A 62 -4.94 -18.80 3.60
N TYR A 63 -5.99 -19.05 4.38
CA TYR A 63 -6.80 -18.00 5.00
C TYR A 63 -6.25 -17.50 6.34
N LYS A 64 -5.20 -18.11 6.91
CA LYS A 64 -4.73 -17.78 8.27
C LYS A 64 -3.40 -17.04 8.34
N ASN A 65 -2.84 -16.63 7.20
CA ASN A 65 -1.49 -16.08 7.15
C ASN A 65 -1.46 -14.55 7.03
N TYR A 66 -1.32 -13.87 8.17
CA TYR A 66 -0.87 -12.48 8.17
C TYR A 66 0.66 -12.46 7.99
N THR A 67 1.12 -12.18 6.77
CA THR A 67 2.55 -12.08 6.45
C THR A 67 2.92 -10.62 6.28
N SER A 68 3.79 -10.08 7.14
CA SER A 68 4.16 -8.67 7.08
C SER A 68 5.02 -8.34 5.87
N LEU A 69 4.92 -7.10 5.39
CA LEU A 69 5.75 -6.58 4.30
C LEU A 69 7.25 -6.69 4.63
N ASN A 70 7.61 -6.49 5.89
CA ASN A 70 8.99 -6.65 6.39
C ASN A 70 9.51 -8.08 6.30
N LEU A 71 8.65 -9.07 6.53
CA LEU A 71 9.05 -10.47 6.37
C LEU A 71 9.26 -10.80 4.89
N LEU A 72 8.35 -10.34 4.02
CA LEU A 72 8.48 -10.55 2.58
C LEU A 72 9.72 -9.86 2.01
N SER A 73 10.01 -8.63 2.44
CA SER A 73 11.21 -7.92 1.97
C SER A 73 12.49 -8.64 2.38
N ALA A 74 12.55 -9.19 3.59
CA ALA A 74 13.66 -10.02 4.04
C ALA A 74 13.79 -11.32 3.23
N ILE A 75 12.67 -12.00 2.92
CA ILE A 75 12.67 -13.25 2.14
C ILE A 75 13.19 -13.02 0.70
N PHE A 76 12.89 -11.87 0.10
CA PHE A 76 13.25 -11.57 -1.29
C PHE A 76 14.55 -10.77 -1.44
N ASP A 77 15.34 -10.63 -0.37
CA ASP A 77 16.55 -9.82 -0.33
C ASP A 77 16.31 -8.38 -0.84
N ILE A 78 15.12 -7.84 -0.54
CA ILE A 78 14.77 -6.47 -0.87
C ILE A 78 15.33 -5.59 0.24
N PRO A 79 16.11 -4.54 -0.08
CA PRO A 79 16.57 -3.58 0.91
C PRO A 79 15.33 -2.88 1.48
N SER A 80 14.89 -3.36 2.63
CA SER A 80 13.94 -2.63 3.48
C SER A 80 14.72 -1.52 4.17
N PRO A 81 14.22 -0.29 4.17
CA PRO A 81 14.83 0.73 5.01
C PRO A 81 14.75 0.26 6.47
N LYS A 82 15.91 0.22 7.13
CA LYS A 82 15.94 0.17 8.60
C LYS A 82 15.41 1.51 9.09
N ASP A 83 14.10 1.68 9.09
CA ASP A 83 13.49 2.93 9.52
C ASP A 83 13.57 3.06 11.03
N ASP A 84 13.73 4.32 11.44
CA ASP A 84 13.82 4.77 12.81
C ASP A 84 12.46 4.88 13.50
N ILE A 85 11.37 4.72 12.73
CA ILE A 85 9.99 4.73 13.20
C ILE A 85 9.20 3.55 12.67
N SER A 86 8.23 3.10 13.47
CA SER A 86 7.23 2.10 13.10
C SER A 86 5.83 2.71 13.09
N GLY A 87 4.83 1.94 12.65
CA GLY A 87 3.42 2.37 12.72
C GLY A 87 2.95 2.80 14.12
N LYS A 88 3.60 2.32 15.19
CA LYS A 88 3.28 2.72 16.58
C LYS A 88 3.80 4.12 16.92
N ASP A 89 4.84 4.56 16.24
CA ASP A 89 5.52 5.83 16.51
C ASP A 89 4.86 7.00 15.78
N VAL A 90 4.02 6.74 14.76
CA VAL A 90 3.30 7.76 13.97
C VAL A 90 2.56 8.76 14.86
N TYR A 91 1.89 8.30 15.92
CA TYR A 91 1.21 9.19 16.87
C TYR A 91 2.17 10.17 17.54
N LYS A 92 3.30 9.65 18.05
CA LYS A 92 4.32 10.45 18.73
C LYS A 92 4.92 11.47 17.78
N VAL A 93 5.32 11.02 16.59
CA VAL A 93 5.94 11.88 15.57
C VAL A 93 4.99 12.99 15.14
N TYR A 94 3.71 12.68 14.90
CA TYR A 94 2.74 13.67 14.45
C TYR A 94 2.35 14.67 15.56
N TYR A 95 2.02 14.20 16.77
CA TYR A 95 1.47 15.07 17.80
C TYR A 95 2.53 15.75 18.67
N GLN A 96 3.64 15.08 18.95
CA GLN A 96 4.68 15.59 19.85
C GLN A 96 5.83 16.21 19.07
N GLU A 97 6.39 15.49 18.10
CA GLU A 97 7.57 15.94 17.34
C GLU A 97 7.20 16.90 16.20
N LYS A 98 5.94 16.91 15.78
CA LYS A 98 5.38 17.78 14.71
C LYS A 98 6.08 17.58 13.36
N ASP A 99 6.59 16.38 13.09
CA ASP A 99 7.37 16.08 11.89
C ASP A 99 6.56 15.23 10.89
N LEU A 100 5.74 15.92 10.10
CA LEU A 100 4.93 15.26 9.07
C LEU A 100 5.79 14.74 7.91
N GLU A 101 6.90 15.39 7.59
CA GLU A 101 7.78 15.00 6.48
C GLU A 101 8.45 13.65 6.73
N ARG A 102 8.81 13.37 7.99
CA ARG A 102 9.34 12.06 8.37
C ARG A 102 8.30 10.95 8.23
N ILE A 103 7.05 11.20 8.60
CA ILE A 103 5.94 10.24 8.39
C ILE A 103 5.73 10.01 6.89
N ALA A 104 5.76 11.07 6.07
CA ALA A 104 5.60 10.95 4.63
C ALA A 104 6.73 10.12 4.01
N THR A 105 7.98 10.36 4.42
CA THR A 105 9.16 9.60 3.98
C THR A 105 9.05 8.12 4.33
N TYR A 106 8.60 7.81 5.56
CA TYR A 106 8.32 6.44 6.00
C TYR A 106 7.26 5.76 5.11
N CYS A 107 6.11 6.39 4.88
CA CYS A 107 5.08 5.82 4.02
C CYS A 107 5.55 5.65 2.56
N GLN A 108 6.33 6.59 2.04
CA GLN A 108 6.91 6.52 0.69
C GLN A 108 7.83 5.30 0.52
N LYS A 109 8.66 5.02 1.53
CA LYS A 109 9.53 3.84 1.57
C LYS A 109 8.76 2.53 1.63
N ASP A 110 7.67 2.47 2.40
CA ASP A 110 6.77 1.30 2.42
C ASP A 110 6.16 1.05 1.03
N VAL A 111 5.78 2.10 0.30
CA VAL A 111 5.29 1.98 -1.09
C VAL A 111 6.37 1.44 -2.03
N VAL A 112 7.62 1.91 -1.92
CA VAL A 112 8.73 1.37 -2.72
C VAL A 112 8.95 -0.12 -2.42
N THR A 113 8.93 -0.50 -1.15
CA THR A 113 9.09 -1.90 -0.72
C THR A 113 7.96 -2.79 -1.26
N LEU A 114 6.71 -2.31 -1.17
CA LEU A 114 5.53 -2.95 -1.75
C LEU A 114 5.70 -3.20 -3.26
N ILE A 115 6.15 -2.19 -4.02
CA ILE A 115 6.37 -2.32 -5.47
C ILE A 115 7.42 -3.39 -5.76
N ARG A 116 8.55 -3.37 -5.03
CA ARG A 116 9.62 -4.36 -5.20
C ARG A 116 9.16 -5.77 -4.89
N VAL A 117 8.37 -5.97 -3.82
CA VAL A 117 7.75 -7.28 -3.52
C VAL A 117 6.83 -7.72 -4.65
N TYR A 118 6.00 -6.82 -5.17
CA TYR A 118 5.11 -7.15 -6.28
C TYR A 118 5.89 -7.55 -7.55
N MET A 119 7.00 -6.88 -7.86
CA MET A 119 7.88 -7.25 -8.97
C MET A 119 8.47 -8.66 -8.80
N ARG A 120 8.85 -9.04 -7.58
CA ARG A 120 9.33 -10.40 -7.28
C ARG A 120 8.26 -11.46 -7.52
N TYR A 121 7.00 -11.20 -7.18
CA TYR A 121 5.90 -12.12 -7.51
C TYR A 121 5.71 -12.32 -9.00
N ARG A 122 6.07 -11.31 -9.81
CA ARG A 122 6.01 -11.39 -11.28
C ARG A 122 7.25 -12.03 -11.91
N GLY A 123 8.30 -12.27 -11.12
CA GLY A 123 9.60 -12.71 -11.65
C GLY A 123 10.40 -11.60 -12.34
N ASP A 124 10.02 -10.33 -12.14
CA ASP A 124 10.72 -9.18 -12.72
C ASP A 124 12.01 -8.85 -11.92
N GLU A 125 12.96 -8.19 -12.58
CA GLU A 125 14.11 -7.59 -11.89
C GLU A 125 13.68 -6.43 -10.99
N MET A 126 14.31 -6.30 -9.82
CA MET A 126 13.97 -5.26 -8.86
C MET A 126 14.26 -3.86 -9.41
N ILE A 127 13.31 -2.93 -9.29
CA ILE A 127 13.52 -1.53 -9.63
C ILE A 127 14.52 -0.86 -8.67
N THR A 128 15.48 -0.14 -9.26
CA THR A 128 16.51 0.64 -8.57
C THR A 128 15.99 2.04 -8.21
N ASP A 129 16.57 2.66 -7.18
CA ASP A 129 16.08 3.95 -6.64
C ASP A 129 16.13 5.09 -7.67
N ASP A 130 17.05 5.05 -8.64
CA ASP A 130 17.17 6.04 -9.73
C ASP A 130 15.98 6.05 -10.69
N LYS A 131 15.17 4.97 -10.69
CA LYS A 131 13.96 4.85 -11.51
C LYS A 131 12.68 5.22 -10.74
N ILE A 132 12.81 5.76 -9.53
CA ILE A 132 11.69 6.11 -8.66
C ILE A 132 11.62 7.62 -8.51
N GLU A 133 10.45 8.19 -8.79
CA GLU A 133 10.18 9.62 -8.62
C GLU A 133 9.00 9.81 -7.66
N PHE A 134 9.20 10.61 -6.60
CA PHE A 134 8.13 11.03 -5.70
C PHE A 134 7.58 12.37 -6.17
N ILE A 135 6.35 12.34 -6.71
CA ILE A 135 5.65 13.54 -7.16
C ILE A 135 5.02 14.24 -5.94
N LYS A 136 5.29 15.53 -5.77
CA LYS A 136 4.66 16.40 -4.76
C LYS A 136 3.44 17.12 -5.32
#